data_AF-A0A662FIE8-F1
#
_entry.id   AF-A0A662FIE8-F1
#
_cell.length_a   1.000
_cell.length_b   1.000
_cell.length_c   1.000
_cell.angle_alpha   90.00
_cell.angle_beta   90.00
_cell.angle_gamma   90.00
#
_symmetry.space_group_name_H-M   'P 1'
#
loop_
_entity.id
_entity.type
_entity.pdbx_description
1 polymer ?
#
loop_
_entity_poly.entity_id
_entity_poly.type
_entity_poly.pdbx_seq_one_letter_code
_entity_poly.pdbx_strand_id
1 'polypeptide(L)'
;MRTYPLKYENGRIFQKGVDVQIAVDFVAHAFRDNFDIAVICSGDINLLESLKIVKSLGKKVIVMSHPEVTAINMRKEADFYLDISRLKDEELDEFSRKFTENQNS
;
A
#
# COMPACT_ATOMS: atom_id res chain seq x y z
N MET A 1 11.75 7.16 -4.28
CA MET A 1 10.81 6.19 -4.89
C MET A 1 11.19 6.03 -6.36
N ARG A 2 11.53 4.82 -6.81
CA ARG A 2 11.82 4.57 -8.23
C ARG A 2 10.49 4.46 -8.99
N THR A 3 10.46 4.83 -10.26
CA THR A 3 9.27 4.71 -11.11
C THR A 3 9.56 3.71 -12.24
N TYR A 4 8.64 2.78 -12.48
CA TYR A 4 8.73 1.89 -13.64
C TYR A 4 8.13 2.58 -14.87
N PRO A 5 8.81 2.52 -16.03
CA PRO A 5 8.25 3.05 -17.27
C PRO A 5 7.00 2.27 -17.67
N LEU A 6 5.98 2.99 -18.13
CA LEU A 6 4.78 2.42 -18.71
C LEU A 6 5.18 1.58 -19.94
N LYS A 7 4.77 0.32 -19.98
CA LYS A 7 4.94 -0.51 -21.17
C LYS A 7 3.64 -0.49 -21.98
N TYR A 8 3.81 -0.29 -23.28
CA TYR A 8 2.73 -0.32 -24.27
C TYR A 8 2.76 -1.67 -24.97
N GLU A 9 1.68 -2.44 -24.83
CA GLU A 9 1.48 -3.68 -25.58
C GLU A 9 0.03 -3.71 -26.07
N ASN A 10 -0.18 -3.85 -27.39
CA ASN A 10 -1.50 -3.87 -28.04
C ASN A 10 -2.47 -2.73 -27.65
N GLY A 11 -1.97 -1.50 -27.53
CA GLY A 11 -2.81 -0.33 -27.22
C GLY A 11 -3.31 -0.25 -25.78
N ARG A 12 -2.88 -1.18 -24.90
CA ARG A 12 -3.13 -1.11 -23.46
C ARG A 12 -1.86 -0.69 -22.74
N ILE A 13 -2.01 0.27 -21.83
CA ILE A 13 -0.98 0.68 -20.90
C ILE A 13 -0.95 -0.37 -19.79
N PHE A 14 0.17 -1.06 -19.61
CA PHE A 14 0.32 -2.04 -18.53
C PHE A 14 1.51 -1.66 -17.65
N GLN A 15 1.25 -1.47 -16.37
CA GLN A 15 2.29 -1.32 -15.36
C GLN A 15 2.62 -2.71 -14.82
N LYS A 16 3.84 -3.19 -15.06
CA LYS A 16 4.28 -4.54 -14.66
C LYS A 16 5.37 -4.42 -13.60
N GLY A 17 5.24 -5.15 -12.49
CA GLY A 17 6.26 -5.24 -11.44
C GLY A 17 6.22 -4.14 -10.36
N VAL A 18 5.13 -3.37 -10.26
CA VAL A 18 4.95 -2.36 -9.21
C VAL A 18 4.85 -3.01 -7.84
N ASP A 19 4.10 -4.11 -7.74
CA ASP A 19 4.00 -4.99 -6.59
C ASP A 19 5.37 -5.49 -6.11
N VAL A 20 6.20 -5.98 -7.04
CA VAL A 20 7.57 -6.41 -6.75
C VAL A 20 8.41 -5.26 -6.22
N GLN A 21 8.30 -4.07 -6.83
CA GLN A 21 9.06 -2.91 -6.37
C GLN A 21 8.64 -2.48 -4.96
N ILE A 22 7.33 -2.42 -4.69
CA ILE A 22 6.80 -2.10 -3.37
C ILE A 22 7.32 -3.10 -2.34
N ALA A 23 7.25 -4.40 -2.62
CA ALA A 23 7.75 -5.44 -1.72
C ALA A 23 9.25 -5.28 -1.41
N VAL A 24 10.07 -5.01 -2.44
CA VAL A 24 11.52 -4.81 -2.30
C VAL A 24 11.82 -3.56 -1.49
N ASP A 25 11.22 -2.42 -1.83
CA ASP A 25 11.43 -1.16 -1.11
C ASP A 25 10.96 -1.30 0.34
N PHE A 26 9.82 -1.94 0.58
CA PHE A 26 9.25 -2.13 1.91
C PHE A 26 10.20 -2.90 2.84
N VAL A 27 10.71 -4.05 2.40
CA VAL A 27 11.69 -4.83 3.16
C VAL A 27 13.01 -4.08 3.31
N ALA A 28 13.49 -3.44 2.24
CA ALA A 28 14.79 -2.76 2.26
C ALA A 28 14.79 -1.52 3.16
N HIS A 29 13.67 -0.81 3.27
CA HIS A 29 13.52 0.31 4.20
C HIS A 29 13.36 -0.16 5.64
N ALA A 30 12.64 -1.27 5.88
CA ALA A 30 12.55 -1.88 7.21
C ALA A 30 13.92 -2.31 7.74
N PHE A 31 14.70 -2.99 6.89
CA PHE A 31 16.05 -3.46 7.24
C PHE A 31 17.02 -2.31 7.53
N ARG A 32 16.88 -1.18 6.81
CA ARG A 32 17.66 0.04 7.05
C ARG A 32 17.15 0.87 8.22
N ASP A 33 16.16 0.38 8.96
CA ASP A 33 15.59 1.06 10.12
C ASP A 33 14.97 2.43 9.77
N ASN A 34 14.50 2.61 8.53
CA ASN A 34 14.00 3.91 8.05
C ASN A 34 12.59 4.26 8.54
N PHE A 35 11.91 3.33 9.22
CA PHE A 35 10.60 3.53 9.82
C PHE A 35 10.38 2.56 10.96
N ASP A 36 9.51 2.93 11.91
CA ASP A 36 9.02 2.04 12.97
C ASP A 36 7.66 1.43 12.62
N ILE A 37 6.84 2.22 11.93
CA ILE A 37 5.48 1.88 11.52
C ILE A 37 5.35 2.11 10.01
N ALA A 38 4.84 1.11 9.30
CA ALA A 38 4.46 1.23 7.89
C ALA A 38 2.94 1.12 7.73
N VAL A 39 2.40 1.93 6.82
CA VAL A 39 1.01 1.85 6.39
C VAL A 39 0.99 1.40 4.93
N ILE A 40 0.36 0.25 4.66
CA ILE A 40 0.19 -0.30 3.32
C ILE A 40 -1.24 -0.04 2.88
N CYS A 41 -1.39 0.80 1.86
CA CYS A 41 -2.68 1.11 1.25
C CYS A 41 -3.01 0.11 0.13
N SER A 42 -3.10 -1.19 0.46
CA SER A 42 -3.37 -2.25 -0.52
C SER A 42 -3.98 -3.49 0.11
N GLY A 43 -4.90 -4.14 -0.62
CA GLY A 43 -5.47 -5.44 -0.29
C GLY A 43 -4.77 -6.64 -0.95
N ASP A 44 -3.72 -6.39 -1.75
CA ASP A 44 -3.07 -7.41 -2.58
C ASP A 44 -2.28 -8.44 -1.76
N ILE A 45 -2.55 -9.72 -1.99
CA ILE A 45 -1.88 -10.84 -1.34
C ILE A 45 -0.40 -10.95 -1.72
N ASN A 46 0.02 -10.38 -2.84
CA ASN A 46 1.42 -10.43 -3.30
C ASN A 46 2.38 -9.73 -2.32
N LEU A 47 1.88 -8.83 -1.47
CA LEU A 47 2.68 -8.15 -0.44
C LEU A 47 2.77 -8.94 0.88
N LEU A 48 2.04 -10.04 1.05
CA LEU A 48 1.94 -10.77 2.32
C LEU A 48 3.31 -11.23 2.85
N GLU A 49 4.14 -11.81 1.99
CA GLU A 49 5.46 -12.29 2.42
C GLU A 49 6.39 -11.13 2.81
N SER A 50 6.34 -10.02 2.06
CA SER A 50 7.10 -8.81 2.44
C SER A 50 6.64 -8.24 3.79
N LEU A 51 5.32 -8.26 4.07
CA LEU A 51 4.75 -7.83 5.33
C LEU A 51 5.24 -8.69 6.50
N LYS A 52 5.22 -10.02 6.36
CA LYS A 52 5.74 -10.94 7.38
C LYS A 52 7.20 -10.66 7.71
N ILE A 53 8.04 -10.44 6.69
CA ILE A 53 9.45 -10.12 6.86
C ILE A 53 9.62 -8.79 7.59
N VAL A 54 8.90 -7.75 7.18
CA VAL A 54 8.99 -6.45 7.84
C VAL A 54 8.58 -6.52 9.32
N LYS A 55 7.54 -7.29 9.64
CA LYS A 55 7.15 -7.54 11.03
C LYS A 55 8.20 -8.33 11.81
N SER A 56 8.83 -9.33 11.20
CA SER A 56 9.90 -10.09 11.87
C SER A 56 11.14 -9.25 12.15
N LEU A 57 11.34 -8.16 11.42
CA LEU A 57 12.33 -7.11 11.71
C LEU A 57 11.92 -6.14 12.84
N GLY A 58 10.82 -6.43 13.54
CA GLY A 58 10.34 -5.64 14.69
C GLY A 58 9.50 -4.43 14.31
N LYS A 59 9.15 -4.25 13.02
CA LYS A 59 8.33 -3.13 12.56
C LYS A 59 6.84 -3.41 12.74
N LYS A 60 6.06 -2.33 12.90
CA LYS A 60 4.60 -2.42 12.92
C LYS A 60 4.04 -2.17 11.53
N VAL A 61 3.05 -2.97 11.14
CA VAL A 61 2.40 -2.83 9.84
C VAL A 61 0.90 -2.65 9.99
N ILE A 62 0.41 -1.54 9.43
CA ILE A 62 -1.01 -1.23 9.29
C ILE A 62 -1.41 -1.50 7.84
N VAL A 63 -2.43 -2.32 7.63
CA VAL A 63 -3.03 -2.50 6.30
C VAL A 63 -4.29 -1.65 6.23
N MET A 64 -4.33 -0.74 5.26
CA MET A 64 -5.46 0.15 5.01
C MET A 64 -6.07 -0.18 3.65
N SER A 65 -7.27 -0.76 3.62
CA SER A 65 -7.90 -1.20 2.37
C SER A 65 -9.40 -1.49 2.57
N HIS A 66 -10.12 -1.73 1.48
CA HIS A 66 -11.52 -2.14 1.52
C HIS A 66 -11.63 -3.65 1.83
N PRO A 67 -12.47 -4.08 2.77
CA PRO A 67 -12.47 -5.45 3.31
C PRO A 67 -12.88 -6.51 2.27
N GLU A 68 -13.69 -6.12 1.29
CA GLU A 68 -14.12 -7.02 0.20
C GLU A 68 -12.99 -7.38 -0.77
N VAL A 69 -12.03 -6.46 -0.98
CA VAL A 69 -10.90 -6.67 -1.92
C VAL A 69 -9.60 -7.04 -1.21
N THR A 70 -9.64 -7.16 0.12
CA THR A 70 -8.46 -7.46 0.93
C THR A 70 -8.38 -8.94 1.26
N ALA A 71 -7.27 -9.56 0.88
CA ALA A 71 -6.99 -10.95 1.23
C ALA A 71 -7.08 -11.16 2.75
N ILE A 72 -7.81 -12.19 3.19
CA ILE A 72 -8.03 -12.49 4.61
C ILE A 72 -6.70 -12.65 5.36
N ASN A 73 -5.69 -13.24 4.70
CA ASN A 73 -4.37 -13.46 5.30
C ASN A 73 -3.63 -12.13 5.55
N MET A 74 -3.81 -11.12 4.69
CA MET A 74 -3.24 -9.78 4.91
C MET A 74 -3.82 -9.15 6.18
N ARG A 75 -5.13 -9.26 6.39
CA ARG A 75 -5.81 -8.74 7.58
C ARG A 75 -5.36 -9.42 8.87
N LYS A 76 -5.18 -10.74 8.82
CA LYS A 76 -4.73 -11.53 9.97
C LYS A 76 -3.27 -11.26 10.33
N GLU A 77 -2.44 -11.02 9.33
CA GLU A 77 -1.03 -10.79 9.55
C GLU A 77 -0.71 -9.34 9.94
N ALA A 78 -1.49 -8.34 9.51
CA ALA A 78 -1.26 -6.95 9.92
C ALA A 78 -1.38 -6.77 11.45
N ASP A 79 -0.61 -5.83 12.03
CA ASP A 79 -0.80 -5.44 13.43
C ASP A 79 -2.14 -4.70 13.62
N PHE A 80 -2.50 -3.88 12.64
CA PHE A 80 -3.80 -3.20 12.59
C PHE A 80 -4.36 -3.22 11.17
N TYR A 81 -5.68 -3.35 11.06
CA TYR A 81 -6.38 -3.22 9.80
C TYR A 81 -7.32 -2.01 9.85
N LEU A 82 -7.11 -1.05 8.94
CA LEU A 82 -7.97 0.09 8.77
C LEU A 82 -8.91 -0.18 7.60
N ASP A 83 -10.18 -0.36 7.95
CA ASP A 83 -11.27 -0.55 7.00
C ASP A 83 -11.70 0.80 6.41
N ILE A 84 -11.30 1.05 5.17
CA ILE A 84 -11.63 2.31 4.50
C ILE A 84 -13.12 2.41 4.11
N SER A 85 -13.88 1.32 4.13
CA SER A 85 -15.32 1.36 3.84
C SER A 85 -16.12 2.04 4.94
N ARG A 86 -15.49 2.30 6.10
CA ARG A 86 -16.10 2.99 7.23
C ARG A 86 -15.85 4.49 7.21
N LEU A 87 -15.03 4.97 6.27
CA LEU A 87 -14.86 6.40 6.05
C LEU A 87 -16.18 6.96 5.55
N LYS A 88 -16.63 8.06 6.15
CA LYS A 88 -17.84 8.73 5.72
C LYS A 88 -17.59 9.45 4.40
N ASP A 89 -18.64 9.60 3.61
CA ASP A 89 -18.59 10.36 2.36
C ASP A 89 -18.03 11.78 2.57
N GLU A 90 -18.39 12.43 3.69
CA GLU A 90 -17.88 13.74 4.10
C GLU A 90 -16.35 13.77 4.24
N GLU A 91 -15.76 12.70 4.80
CA GLU A 91 -14.31 12.56 5.00
C GLU A 91 -13.62 12.27 3.66
N LEU A 92 -14.24 11.46 2.79
CA LEU A 92 -13.75 11.18 1.44
C LEU A 92 -13.79 12.41 0.54
N ASP A 93 -14.83 13.24 0.66
CA ASP A 93 -15.01 14.49 -0.07
C ASP A 93 -13.99 15.55 0.35
N GLU A 94 -13.68 15.64 1.64
CA GLU A 94 -12.60 16.49 2.14
C GLU A 94 -11.24 16.02 1.60
N PHE A 95 -10.99 14.70 1.62
CA PHE A 95 -9.76 14.11 1.09
C PHE A 95 -9.58 14.41 -0.41
N SER A 96 -10.67 14.26 -1.18
CA SER A 96 -10.69 14.51 -2.62
C SER A 96 -10.43 15.97 -2.97
N ARG A 97 -11.03 16.91 -2.21
CA ARG A 97 -10.77 18.36 -2.38
C ARG A 97 -9.31 18.70 -2.13
N LYS A 98 -8.75 18.26 -1.00
CA LYS A 98 -7.33 18.50 -0.65
C LYS A 98 -6.36 17.93 -1.69
N PHE A 99 -6.70 16.81 -2.32
CA PHE A 99 -5.85 16.22 -3.37
C PHE A 99 -5.90 17.03 -4.67
N THR A 100 -7.07 17.59 -5.01
CA THR A 100 -7.26 18.40 -6.22
C THR A 100 -6.60 19.78 -6.10
N GLU A 101 -6.57 20.35 -4.91
CA GLU A 101 -5.90 21.62 -4.62
C GLU A 101 -4.36 21.50 -4.72
N ASN A 102 -3.79 20.40 -4.25
CA ASN A 102 -2.34 20.16 -4.28
C ASN A 102 -1.75 19.76 -5.65
N GLN A 103 -2.59 19.51 -6.66
CA GLN A 103 -2.15 19.22 -8.04
C GLN A 103 -2.10 20.50 -8.92
N ASN A 104 -2.52 21.65 -8.38
CA ASN A 104 -2.56 22.94 -9.07
C ASN A 104 -1.61 23.99 -8.45
N SER A 105 -0.64 23.57 -7.63
CA SER A 105 0.44 24.40 -7.05
C SER A 105 1.80 23.78 -7.36
#